data_AF-A0A7X2KJX6-F1
#
_entry.id   AF-A0A7X2KJX6-F1
#
_cell.length_a   1.000
_cell.length_b   1.000
_cell.length_c   1.000
_cell.angle_alpha   90.00
_cell.angle_beta   90.00
_cell.angle_gamma   90.00
#
_symmetry.space_group_name_H-M   'P 1'
#
loop_
_entity.id
_entity.type
_entity.pdbx_description
1 polymer ?
#
loop_
_entity_poly.entity_id
_entity_poly.type
_entity_poly.pdbx_seq_one_letter_code
_entity_poly.pdbx_strand_id
1 'polypeptide(L)'
;DPAKVTPNEPVPNVPGYTPSVPTVTPTDPGKDTPVPYNPIVNDQNAVVNYVDQDNNNAQIATSGNLTGKPGSVINYSTADQIKQLENQGYVLVSDGFPAGATFDDDDNTTQTYTVVLKHGQQPVT
;
A
#
# COMPACT_ATOMS: atom_id res chain seq x y z
N ASP A 1 12.54 51.32 8.02
CA ASP A 1 11.19 51.50 7.47
C ASP A 1 10.33 50.34 7.95
N PRO A 2 9.42 50.57 8.91
CA PRO A 2 8.59 49.53 9.50
C PRO A 2 7.52 48.95 8.55
N ALA A 3 7.39 49.47 7.31
CA ALA A 3 6.49 48.95 6.29
C ALA A 3 7.14 47.93 5.33
N LYS A 4 8.41 47.56 5.54
CA LYS A 4 9.15 46.71 4.60
C LYS A 4 8.98 45.22 4.93
N VAL A 5 8.46 44.49 3.96
CA VAL A 5 8.41 43.01 3.95
C VAL A 5 9.74 42.42 3.46
N THR A 6 10.07 41.22 3.91
CA THR A 6 11.18 40.42 3.36
C THR A 6 10.65 39.58 2.20
N PRO A 7 11.19 39.71 0.97
CA PRO A 7 10.79 38.86 -0.14
C PRO A 7 11.37 37.44 -0.05
N ASN A 8 10.63 36.49 -0.60
CA ASN A 8 11.04 35.09 -0.82
C ASN A 8 11.52 34.37 0.44
N GLU A 9 10.85 34.60 1.57
CA GLU A 9 11.15 33.87 2.79
C GLU A 9 10.84 32.37 2.59
N PRO A 10 11.72 31.46 3.02
CA PRO A 10 11.48 30.02 2.94
C PRO A 10 10.32 29.63 3.86
N VAL A 11 9.48 28.73 3.38
CA VAL A 11 8.36 28.22 4.16
C VAL A 11 8.80 27.10 5.11
N PRO A 12 8.17 26.93 6.29
CA PRO A 12 8.50 25.86 7.21
C PRO A 12 8.34 24.45 6.60
N ASN A 13 9.19 23.52 7.02
CA ASN A 13 8.95 22.09 6.80
C ASN A 13 7.97 21.58 7.86
N VAL A 14 6.85 21.00 7.41
CA VAL A 14 5.82 20.43 8.27
C VAL A 14 5.79 18.91 8.01
N PRO A 15 6.14 18.05 9.00
CA PRO A 15 6.13 16.61 8.81
C PRO A 15 4.79 16.10 8.27
N GLY A 16 4.83 15.26 7.23
CA GLY A 16 3.64 14.74 6.57
C GLY A 16 3.00 15.69 5.54
N TYR A 17 3.58 16.88 5.29
CA TYR A 17 3.05 17.85 4.33
C TYR A 17 4.14 18.43 3.43
N THR A 18 3.77 18.75 2.19
CA THR A 18 4.59 19.52 1.26
C THR A 18 3.95 20.90 1.04
N PRO A 19 4.68 22.01 1.16
CA PRO A 19 4.14 23.32 0.87
C PRO A 19 3.85 23.46 -0.64
N SER A 20 2.81 24.21 -1.01
CA SER A 20 2.46 24.43 -2.42
C SER A 20 3.44 25.35 -3.14
N VAL A 21 4.18 26.16 -2.39
CA VAL A 21 5.25 27.04 -2.88
C VAL A 21 6.44 26.98 -1.93
N PRO A 22 7.70 27.00 -2.43
CA PRO A 22 8.89 26.87 -1.58
C PRO A 22 9.22 28.14 -0.80
N THR A 23 8.71 29.29 -1.24
CA THR A 23 8.91 30.60 -0.62
C THR A 23 7.63 31.42 -0.65
N VAL A 24 7.56 32.41 0.24
CA VAL A 24 6.47 33.37 0.31
C VAL A 24 7.02 34.80 0.35
N THR A 25 6.31 35.75 -0.28
CA THR A 25 6.58 37.18 -0.15
C THR A 25 5.32 37.84 0.40
N PRO A 26 5.31 38.32 1.65
CA PRO A 26 4.17 39.06 2.18
C PRO A 26 3.90 40.32 1.35
N THR A 27 2.63 40.63 1.10
CA THR A 27 2.22 41.84 0.36
C THR A 27 1.74 42.95 1.29
N ASP A 28 1.33 42.60 2.52
CA ASP A 28 0.90 43.53 3.56
C ASP A 28 1.58 43.14 4.89
N PRO A 29 2.47 43.98 5.46
CA PRO A 29 3.16 43.69 6.71
C PRO A 29 2.24 43.67 7.95
N GLY A 30 1.01 44.17 7.85
CA GLY A 30 0.01 44.15 8.92
C GLY A 30 -0.93 42.93 8.88
N LYS A 31 -0.70 41.99 7.96
CA LYS A 31 -1.56 40.81 7.74
C LYS A 31 -0.74 39.54 7.62
N ASP A 32 -1.30 38.46 8.15
CA ASP A 32 -0.75 37.12 7.96
C ASP A 32 -0.84 36.75 6.47
N THR A 33 0.25 36.19 5.94
CA THR A 33 0.27 35.64 4.59
C THR A 33 0.06 34.13 4.65
N PRO A 34 -1.07 33.60 4.14
CA PRO A 34 -1.34 32.18 4.19
C PRO A 34 -0.39 31.39 3.27
N VAL A 35 0.15 30.29 3.78
CA VAL A 35 0.96 29.33 3.01
C VAL A 35 0.19 28.00 2.96
N PRO A 36 -0.33 27.58 1.80
CA PRO A 36 -1.07 26.33 1.68
C PRO A 36 -0.14 25.10 1.63
N TYR A 37 -0.49 24.07 2.39
CA TYR A 37 0.22 22.79 2.48
C TYR A 37 -0.65 21.64 2.00
N ASN A 38 -0.03 20.67 1.31
CA ASN A 38 -0.69 19.45 0.83
C ASN A 38 -0.15 18.24 1.60
N PRO A 39 -1.00 17.30 2.05
CA PRO A 39 -0.54 16.09 2.71
C PRO A 39 0.32 15.26 1.75
N ILE A 40 1.36 14.63 2.29
CA ILE A 40 2.14 13.63 1.58
C ILE A 40 1.32 12.34 1.59
N VAL A 41 1.04 11.80 0.41
CA VAL A 41 0.31 10.53 0.25
C VAL A 41 1.27 9.48 -0.27
N ASN A 42 1.70 8.60 0.63
CA ASN A 42 2.62 7.51 0.34
C ASN A 42 1.90 6.34 -0.35
N ASP A 43 2.65 5.58 -1.15
CA ASP A 43 2.14 4.32 -1.70
C ASP A 43 2.11 3.26 -0.61
N GLN A 44 1.04 2.48 -0.59
CA GLN A 44 0.76 1.42 0.36
C GLN A 44 1.25 0.08 -0.19
N ASN A 45 1.44 -0.88 0.72
CA ASN A 45 1.99 -2.19 0.41
C ASN A 45 1.02 -3.29 0.80
N ALA A 46 0.84 -4.27 -0.09
CA ALA A 46 0.09 -5.48 0.17
C ALA A 46 0.80 -6.73 -0.35
N VAL A 47 0.56 -7.87 0.29
CA VAL A 47 1.09 -9.16 -0.12
C VAL A 47 0.03 -10.24 0.02
N VAL A 48 -0.01 -11.17 -0.92
CA VAL A 48 -0.79 -12.40 -0.85
C VAL A 48 0.17 -13.57 -0.72
N ASN A 49 0.07 -14.30 0.40
CA ASN A 49 0.89 -15.47 0.67
C ASN A 49 0.10 -16.74 0.46
N TYR A 50 0.72 -17.72 -0.20
CA TYR A 50 0.15 -19.04 -0.44
C TYR A 50 0.84 -20.02 0.50
N VAL A 51 0.07 -20.71 1.33
CA VAL A 51 0.60 -21.60 2.37
C VAL A 51 0.08 -23.03 2.22
N ASP A 52 0.93 -24.00 2.51
CA ASP A 52 0.58 -25.41 2.56
C ASP A 52 0.22 -25.81 4.00
N GLN A 53 -1.06 -26.09 4.24
CA GLN A 53 -1.56 -26.48 5.56
C GLN A 53 -1.01 -27.85 6.02
N ASP A 54 -0.66 -28.74 5.09
CA ASP A 54 -0.16 -30.08 5.42
C ASP A 54 1.32 -30.04 5.82
N ASN A 55 1.99 -28.91 5.57
CA ASN A 55 3.39 -28.66 5.89
C ASN A 55 3.53 -27.45 6.82
N ASN A 56 2.78 -27.44 7.93
CA ASN A 56 2.85 -26.42 8.98
C ASN A 56 2.60 -24.97 8.48
N ASN A 57 1.73 -24.80 7.48
CA ASN A 57 1.49 -23.51 6.82
C ASN A 57 2.76 -22.91 6.20
N ALA A 58 3.68 -23.74 5.72
CA ALA A 58 4.86 -23.28 4.99
C ALA A 58 4.44 -22.48 3.75
N GLN A 59 5.07 -21.32 3.55
CA GLN A 59 4.82 -20.50 2.37
C GLN A 59 5.40 -21.19 1.13
N ILE A 60 4.55 -21.43 0.14
CA ILE A 60 4.89 -22.12 -1.12
C ILE A 60 4.89 -21.19 -2.33
N ALA A 61 4.19 -20.05 -2.24
CA ALA A 61 4.23 -18.98 -3.23
C ALA A 61 3.85 -17.62 -2.61
N THR A 62 4.07 -16.54 -3.35
CA THR A 62 3.69 -15.18 -2.96
C THR A 62 3.35 -14.34 -4.19
N SER A 63 2.48 -13.35 -4.05
CA SER A 63 2.27 -12.30 -5.06
C SER A 63 3.51 -11.42 -5.27
N GLY A 64 4.46 -11.44 -4.35
CA GLY A 64 5.43 -10.36 -4.20
C GLY A 64 4.77 -9.10 -3.63
N ASN A 65 5.53 -8.01 -3.56
CA ASN A 65 5.01 -6.74 -3.05
C ASN A 65 4.10 -6.07 -4.09
N LEU A 66 2.83 -5.88 -3.73
CA LEU A 66 1.86 -5.11 -4.49
C LEU A 66 1.86 -3.69 -3.95
N THR A 67 1.89 -2.68 -4.81
CA THR A 67 1.91 -1.28 -4.41
C THR A 67 0.80 -0.48 -5.09
N GLY A 68 0.29 0.52 -4.37
CA GLY A 68 -0.75 1.41 -4.91
C GLY A 68 -1.08 2.55 -3.96
N LYS A 69 -1.95 3.46 -4.42
CA LYS A 69 -2.41 4.58 -3.58
C LYS A 69 -3.42 4.09 -2.53
N PRO A 70 -3.49 4.75 -1.35
CA PRO A 70 -4.54 4.47 -0.38
C PRO A 70 -5.93 4.47 -1.01
N GLY A 71 -6.75 3.48 -0.66
CA GLY A 71 -8.10 3.29 -1.17
C GLY A 71 -8.21 2.83 -2.63
N SER A 72 -7.10 2.70 -3.36
CA SER A 72 -7.12 2.17 -4.73
C SER A 72 -7.27 0.64 -4.72
N VAL A 73 -7.92 0.09 -5.76
CA VAL A 73 -8.13 -1.36 -5.89
C VAL A 73 -6.80 -2.07 -6.11
N ILE A 74 -6.57 -3.15 -5.37
CA ILE A 74 -5.46 -4.07 -5.59
C ILE A 74 -5.77 -4.89 -6.84
N ASN A 75 -5.18 -4.50 -7.98
CA ASN A 75 -5.38 -5.17 -9.26
C ASN A 75 -4.58 -6.48 -9.38
N TYR A 76 -4.90 -7.42 -8.50
CA TYR A 76 -4.30 -8.74 -8.40
C TYR A 76 -5.40 -9.81 -8.40
N SER A 77 -5.07 -11.02 -8.85
CA SER A 77 -5.95 -12.19 -8.79
C SER A 77 -5.15 -13.41 -8.36
N THR A 78 -5.73 -14.21 -7.48
CA THR A 78 -5.15 -15.46 -6.99
C THR A 78 -5.28 -16.61 -8.00
N ALA A 79 -6.15 -16.47 -9.00
CA ALA A 79 -6.57 -17.56 -9.88
C ALA A 79 -5.40 -18.25 -10.61
N ASP A 80 -4.48 -17.48 -11.19
CA ASP A 80 -3.37 -18.05 -11.96
C ASP A 80 -2.39 -18.81 -11.08
N GLN A 81 -2.08 -18.27 -9.89
CA GLN A 81 -1.18 -18.92 -8.94
C GLN A 81 -1.83 -20.16 -8.31
N ILE A 82 -3.12 -20.11 -7.97
CA ILE A 82 -3.88 -21.27 -7.50
C ILE A 82 -3.85 -22.36 -8.56
N LYS A 83 -4.17 -22.03 -9.83
CA LYS A 83 -4.15 -22.99 -10.93
C LYS A 83 -2.76 -23.62 -11.15
N GLN A 84 -1.70 -22.84 -11.00
CA GLN A 84 -0.33 -23.39 -11.05
C GLN A 84 -0.07 -24.38 -9.93
N LEU A 85 -0.48 -24.07 -8.70
CA LEU A 85 -0.33 -24.97 -7.54
C LEU A 85 -1.21 -26.21 -7.68
N GLU A 86 -2.43 -26.10 -8.20
CA GLU A 86 -3.29 -27.24 -8.51
C GLU A 86 -2.64 -28.18 -9.53
N ASN A 87 -1.99 -27.64 -10.57
CA ASN A 87 -1.23 -28.44 -11.53
C ASN A 87 0.00 -29.13 -10.89
N GLN A 88 0.49 -28.64 -9.76
CA GLN A 88 1.56 -29.25 -8.96
C GLN A 88 1.03 -30.27 -7.95
N GLY A 89 -0.29 -30.51 -7.93
CA GLY A 89 -0.92 -31.49 -7.04
C GLY A 89 -1.42 -30.91 -5.72
N TYR A 90 -1.48 -29.59 -5.57
CA TYR A 90 -2.17 -28.97 -4.42
C TYR A 90 -3.69 -28.87 -4.66
N VAL A 91 -4.44 -28.65 -3.59
CA VAL A 91 -5.89 -28.40 -3.63
C VAL A 91 -6.19 -27.17 -2.78
N LEU A 92 -6.96 -26.23 -3.33
CA LEU A 92 -7.40 -25.04 -2.58
C LEU A 92 -8.23 -25.44 -1.36
N VAL A 93 -7.91 -24.84 -0.21
CA VAL A 93 -8.66 -24.98 1.05
C VAL A 93 -9.43 -23.70 1.32
N SER A 94 -8.78 -22.54 1.23
CA SER A 94 -9.38 -21.23 1.47
C SER A 94 -8.66 -20.16 0.69
N ASP A 95 -9.41 -19.24 0.08
CA ASP A 95 -8.87 -18.02 -0.50
C ASP A 95 -9.23 -16.82 0.40
N GLY A 96 -8.23 -16.28 1.08
CA GLY A 96 -8.39 -15.11 1.95
C GLY A 96 -8.21 -13.77 1.24
N PHE A 97 -8.02 -13.74 -0.08
CA PHE A 97 -7.93 -12.50 -0.86
C PHE A 97 -9.32 -12.09 -1.38
N PRO A 98 -9.95 -11.03 -0.82
CA PRO A 98 -11.31 -10.68 -1.19
C PRO A 98 -11.38 -10.01 -2.57
N ALA A 99 -12.46 -10.29 -3.30
CA ALA A 99 -12.73 -9.60 -4.57
C ALA A 99 -12.89 -8.09 -4.34
N GLY A 100 -12.14 -7.29 -5.09
CA GLY A 100 -12.17 -5.83 -4.96
C GLY A 100 -11.45 -5.30 -3.73
N ALA A 101 -10.52 -6.06 -3.15
CA ALA A 101 -9.62 -5.56 -2.11
C ALA A 101 -8.99 -4.22 -2.51
N THR A 102 -8.88 -3.30 -1.57
CA THR A 102 -8.22 -2.00 -1.75
C THR A 102 -7.03 -1.87 -0.83
N PHE A 103 -6.05 -1.05 -1.21
CA PHE A 103 -5.00 -0.67 -0.28
C PHE A 103 -5.61 0.16 0.87
N ASP A 104 -5.13 -0.05 2.10
CA ASP A 104 -5.44 0.73 3.29
C ASP A 104 -4.75 2.10 3.27
N ASP A 105 -4.55 2.71 4.43
CA ASP A 105 -3.87 4.00 4.61
C ASP A 105 -2.97 3.93 5.86
N ASP A 106 -2.26 2.80 6.02
CA ASP A 106 -1.33 2.58 7.13
C ASP A 106 0.10 2.34 6.61
N ASP A 107 0.86 3.43 6.56
CA ASP A 107 2.27 3.43 6.16
C ASP A 107 3.18 2.54 7.02
N ASN A 108 2.73 2.07 8.19
CA ASN A 108 3.54 1.29 9.12
C ASN A 108 3.36 -0.21 8.96
N THR A 109 2.33 -0.66 8.23
CA THR A 109 2.04 -2.09 8.08
C THR A 109 1.86 -2.48 6.62
N THR A 110 2.26 -3.72 6.31
CA THR A 110 1.97 -4.32 5.01
C THR A 110 0.72 -5.17 5.16
N GLN A 111 -0.31 -4.85 4.38
CA GLN A 111 -1.53 -5.65 4.34
C GLN A 111 -1.21 -7.06 3.85
N THR A 112 -1.61 -8.07 4.61
CA THR A 112 -1.30 -9.47 4.28
C THR A 112 -2.59 -10.26 4.12
N TYR A 113 -2.73 -10.90 2.95
CA TYR A 113 -3.77 -11.87 2.65
C TYR A 113 -3.16 -13.27 2.55
N THR A 114 -3.92 -14.29 2.93
CA THR A 114 -3.44 -15.68 2.91
C THR A 114 -4.37 -16.57 2.11
N VAL A 115 -3.79 -17.33 1.18
CA VAL A 115 -4.43 -18.42 0.46
C VAL A 115 -3.90 -19.73 1.02
N VAL A 116 -4.79 -20.61 1.47
CA VAL A 116 -4.45 -21.88 2.09
C VAL A 116 -4.70 -23.00 1.10
N LEU A 117 -3.70 -23.85 0.91
CA LEU A 117 -3.75 -25.06 0.08
C LEU A 117 -3.32 -26.28 0.89
N LYS A 118 -3.54 -27.47 0.33
CA LYS A 118 -3.13 -28.77 0.88
C LYS A 118 -2.64 -29.70 -0.21
N HIS A 119 -1.95 -30.78 0.13
CA HIS A 119 -1.63 -31.81 -0.84
C HIS A 119 -2.90 -32.55 -1.33
N GLY A 120 -2.98 -32.76 -2.64
CA GLY A 120 -3.98 -33.61 -3.26
C GLY A 120 -3.74 -35.07 -2.92
N GLN A 121 -4.79 -35.84 -2.68
CA GLN A 121 -4.69 -37.29 -2.54
C GLN A 121 -4.90 -37.95 -3.90
N GLN A 122 -3.93 -38.74 -4.36
CA GLN A 122 -4.15 -39.67 -5.46
C GLN A 122 -4.61 -41.01 -4.88
N PRO A 123 -5.75 -41.57 -5.31
CA PRO A 123 -6.10 -42.93 -4.93
C PRO A 123 -5.10 -43.91 -5.54
N VAL A 124 -4.47 -44.74 -4.72
CA VAL A 124 -3.66 -45.86 -5.19
C VAL A 124 -4.62 -46.87 -5.84
N THR A 125 -4.41 -47.18 -7.12
CA THR A 125 -5.17 -48.19 -7.88
C THR A 125 -4.26 -49.34 -8.30
#